data_AF-A0A7V8W881-F1
#
_entry.id   AF-A0A7V8W881-F1
#
_cell.length_a   1.000
_cell.length_b   1.000
_cell.length_c   1.000
_cell.angle_alpha   90.00
_cell.angle_beta   90.00
_cell.angle_gamma   90.00
#
_symmetry.space_group_name_H-M   'P 1'
#
loop_
_entity.id
_entity.type
_entity.pdbx_description
1 polymer ?
#
loop_
_entity_poly.entity_id
_entity_poly.type
_entity_poly.pdbx_seq_one_letter_code
_entity_poly.pdbx_strand_id
1 'polypeptide(L)'
;MPEPNGTAKPAGEVAPRVYRWTMHDDRIDSQSDSYAVVDDGQIVLIDPLPMGMQDLAKLGTVHSIVLTASCHERSAWRYRRQFKVPVHAPAGAVDFEADPDFWYDQGDHLAGNLIAIHSPGPTEAYYSFYLERDGGVVFCGDLLTNYVDGRLAFVPDEYQDDPGRIRESVRHLLSLQFQALCPNHGNPITSGAKDAIREALKRDADQRKT
;
A
#
# COMPACT_ATOMS: atom_id res chain seq x y z
N MET A 1 9.28 9.37 0.93
CA MET A 1 10.51 8.89 1.63
C MET A 1 11.45 8.38 0.57
N PRO A 2 12.78 8.57 0.73
CA PRO A 2 13.76 8.13 -0.25
C PRO A 2 13.70 6.61 -0.48
N GLU A 3 14.43 6.12 -1.47
CA GLU A 3 14.59 4.68 -1.68
C GLU A 3 15.34 4.03 -0.49
N PRO A 4 14.84 2.91 0.09
CA PRO A 4 15.60 2.17 1.10
C PRO A 4 16.83 1.49 0.50
N ASN A 5 17.88 1.36 1.29
CA ASN A 5 19.02 0.53 0.93
C ASN A 5 18.64 -0.96 1.01
N GLY A 6 19.11 -1.75 0.04
CA GLY A 6 18.95 -3.21 0.06
C GLY A 6 18.13 -3.75 -1.10
N THR A 7 17.67 -4.99 -0.97
CA THR A 7 16.85 -5.65 -1.98
C THR A 7 15.81 -6.52 -1.30
N ALA A 8 14.55 -6.16 -1.52
CA ALA A 8 13.40 -6.90 -1.07
C ALA A 8 13.26 -8.24 -1.78
N LYS A 9 12.78 -9.22 -1.01
CA LYS A 9 12.64 -10.61 -1.40
C LYS A 9 11.19 -10.86 -1.82
N PRO A 10 10.94 -11.61 -2.91
CA PRO A 10 9.60 -12.09 -3.23
C PRO A 10 9.00 -12.85 -2.03
N ALA A 11 7.76 -12.53 -1.68
CA ALA A 11 7.04 -13.09 -0.55
C ALA A 11 5.79 -13.89 -0.98
N GLY A 12 5.67 -14.17 -2.28
CA GLY A 12 4.60 -14.98 -2.86
C GLY A 12 3.38 -14.19 -3.33
N GLU A 13 2.37 -14.93 -3.74
CA GLU A 13 1.08 -14.43 -4.19
C GLU A 13 0.11 -14.35 -3.00
N VAL A 14 -0.57 -13.20 -2.84
CA VAL A 14 -1.45 -12.93 -1.69
C VAL A 14 -2.93 -13.07 -2.05
N ALA A 15 -3.24 -12.86 -3.32
CA ALA A 15 -4.54 -13.04 -3.97
C ALA A 15 -4.28 -13.29 -5.46
N PRO A 16 -5.23 -13.80 -6.25
CA PRO A 16 -5.00 -14.09 -7.67
C PRO A 16 -4.38 -12.92 -8.45
N ARG A 17 -3.16 -13.16 -8.94
CA ARG A 17 -2.29 -12.23 -9.66
C ARG A 17 -1.96 -10.95 -8.89
N VAL A 18 -1.89 -11.05 -7.57
CA VAL A 18 -1.40 -10.01 -6.66
C VAL A 18 -0.18 -10.56 -5.94
N TYR A 19 0.98 -9.98 -6.19
CA TYR A 19 2.26 -10.45 -5.66
C TYR A 19 2.80 -9.47 -4.62
N ARG A 20 3.44 -10.01 -3.59
CA ARG A 20 4.09 -9.24 -2.53
C ARG A 20 5.60 -9.45 -2.55
N TRP A 21 6.35 -8.42 -2.19
CA TRP A 21 7.74 -8.54 -1.77
C TRP A 21 7.99 -7.72 -0.51
N THR A 22 8.98 -8.15 0.27
CA THR A 22 9.22 -7.63 1.61
C THR A 22 10.70 -7.47 1.90
N MET A 23 11.04 -6.52 2.77
CA MET A 23 12.36 -6.37 3.36
C MET A 23 12.27 -5.80 4.77
N HIS A 24 13.33 -5.96 5.55
CA HIS A 24 13.57 -5.09 6.69
C HIS A 24 14.13 -3.75 6.17
N ASP A 25 13.56 -2.65 6.66
CA ASP A 25 13.97 -1.29 6.32
C ASP A 25 14.68 -0.65 7.51
N ASP A 26 16.01 -0.61 7.44
CA ASP A 26 16.89 -0.10 8.51
C ASP A 26 16.56 1.35 8.93
N ARG A 27 15.88 2.12 8.09
CA ARG A 27 15.57 3.54 8.35
C ARG A 27 14.45 3.70 9.38
N ILE A 28 13.58 2.70 9.47
CA ILE A 28 12.45 2.65 10.39
C ILE A 28 12.53 1.43 11.33
N ASP A 29 13.61 0.66 11.24
CA ASP A 29 13.85 -0.58 12.01
C ASP A 29 12.64 -1.53 11.99
N SER A 30 12.01 -1.67 10.81
CA SER A 30 10.76 -2.43 10.69
C SER A 30 10.61 -3.07 9.31
N GLN A 31 9.71 -4.04 9.22
CA GLN A 31 9.35 -4.67 7.95
C GLN A 31 8.62 -3.68 7.05
N SER A 32 9.01 -3.58 5.78
CA SER A 32 8.27 -2.89 4.73
C SER A 32 7.88 -3.86 3.61
N ASP A 33 6.69 -3.65 3.07
CA ASP A 33 6.07 -4.48 2.05
C ASP A 33 5.60 -3.64 0.86
N SER A 34 5.66 -4.24 -0.31
CA SER A 34 5.16 -3.68 -1.56
C SER A 34 4.38 -4.73 -2.33
N TYR A 35 3.56 -4.26 -3.26
CA TYR A 35 2.66 -5.11 -4.00
C TYR A 35 2.72 -4.83 -5.51
N ALA A 36 2.32 -5.82 -6.27
CA ALA A 36 2.06 -5.66 -7.69
C ALA A 36 0.76 -6.35 -8.06
N VAL A 37 0.00 -5.72 -8.95
CA VAL A 37 -1.10 -6.35 -9.68
C VAL A 37 -0.59 -6.74 -11.05
N VAL A 38 -0.81 -8.00 -11.42
CA VAL A 38 -0.43 -8.53 -12.74
C VAL A 38 -1.69 -8.84 -13.54
N ASP A 39 -1.72 -8.41 -14.80
CA ASP A 39 -2.76 -8.74 -15.76
C ASP A 39 -2.14 -8.84 -17.16
N ASP A 40 -2.42 -9.91 -17.89
CA ASP A 40 -1.87 -10.18 -19.24
C ASP A 40 -0.35 -9.92 -19.39
N GLY A 41 0.43 -10.32 -18.38
CA GLY A 41 1.88 -10.11 -18.34
C GLY A 41 2.32 -8.65 -18.16
N GLN A 42 1.39 -7.72 -17.93
CA GLN A 42 1.65 -6.34 -17.51
C GLN A 42 1.59 -6.23 -16.00
N ILE A 43 2.56 -5.53 -15.42
CA ILE A 43 2.69 -5.33 -13.97
C ILE A 43 2.38 -3.88 -13.64
N VAL A 44 1.50 -3.66 -12.67
CA VAL A 44 1.34 -2.37 -11.99
C VAL A 44 1.93 -2.47 -10.60
N LEU A 45 2.96 -1.67 -10.32
CA LEU A 45 3.63 -1.65 -9.03
C LEU A 45 2.91 -0.69 -8.09
N ILE A 46 2.70 -1.11 -6.85
CA ILE A 46 2.11 -0.33 -5.77
C ILE A 46 3.20 -0.07 -4.73
N ASP A 47 3.51 1.20 -4.48
CA ASP A 47 4.50 1.66 -3.49
C ASP A 47 5.82 0.87 -3.55
N PRO A 48 6.55 0.85 -4.68
CA PRO A 48 7.54 -0.19 -4.95
C PRO A 48 8.82 -0.08 -4.11
N LEU A 49 9.13 -1.12 -3.33
CA LEU A 49 10.43 -1.36 -2.72
C LEU A 49 11.43 -1.92 -3.74
N PRO A 50 12.74 -1.78 -3.50
CA PRO A 50 13.76 -2.24 -4.44
C PRO A 50 13.75 -3.77 -4.50
N MET A 51 13.38 -4.34 -5.64
CA MET A 51 13.46 -5.77 -5.94
C MET A 51 14.54 -6.04 -7.01
N GLY A 52 15.14 -7.23 -6.98
CA GLY A 52 16.05 -7.71 -8.02
C GLY A 52 15.36 -7.83 -9.38
N MET A 53 16.04 -7.38 -10.44
CA MET A 53 15.46 -7.32 -11.80
C MET A 53 15.06 -8.68 -12.36
N GLN A 54 15.79 -9.74 -12.02
CA GLN A 54 15.44 -11.09 -12.43
C GLN A 54 14.14 -11.57 -11.79
N ASP A 55 13.85 -11.18 -10.55
CA ASP A 55 12.62 -11.56 -9.88
C ASP A 55 11.44 -10.74 -10.41
N LEU A 56 11.64 -9.44 -10.64
CA LEU A 56 10.62 -8.59 -11.24
C LEU A 56 10.25 -9.04 -12.66
N ALA A 57 11.24 -9.43 -13.47
CA ALA A 57 11.01 -9.93 -14.83
C ALA A 57 10.22 -11.25 -14.88
N LYS A 58 10.23 -12.06 -13.82
CA LYS A 58 9.40 -13.28 -13.73
C LYS A 58 7.91 -12.96 -13.62
N LEU A 59 7.56 -11.77 -13.14
CA LEU A 59 6.17 -11.33 -13.00
C LEU A 59 5.60 -10.77 -14.31
N GLY A 60 6.45 -10.35 -15.26
CA GLY A 60 6.04 -9.72 -16.51
C GLY A 60 6.78 -8.41 -16.83
N THR A 61 6.14 -7.55 -17.61
CA THR A 61 6.64 -6.23 -18.01
C THR A 61 6.02 -5.15 -17.14
N VAL A 62 6.86 -4.32 -16.51
CA VAL A 62 6.36 -3.17 -15.74
C VAL A 62 5.66 -2.20 -16.70
N HIS A 63 4.41 -1.89 -16.39
CA HIS A 63 3.54 -1.04 -17.21
C HIS A 63 3.32 0.34 -16.56
N SER A 64 3.12 0.37 -15.24
CA SER A 64 2.85 1.59 -14.49
C SER A 64 3.23 1.43 -13.02
N ILE A 65 3.39 2.55 -12.33
CA ILE A 65 3.62 2.64 -10.88
C ILE A 65 2.53 3.53 -10.29
N VAL A 66 1.89 3.07 -9.22
CA VAL A 66 0.90 3.85 -8.47
C VAL A 66 1.37 4.00 -7.02
N LEU A 67 1.28 5.22 -6.50
CA LEU A 67 1.70 5.56 -5.14
C LEU A 67 0.50 5.91 -4.30
N THR A 68 0.33 5.30 -3.13
CA THR A 68 -0.76 5.62 -2.20
C THR A 68 -0.57 6.96 -1.49
N ALA A 69 0.68 7.42 -1.34
CA ALA A 69 1.07 8.68 -0.70
C ALA A 69 2.50 9.09 -1.11
N SER A 70 2.88 10.36 -0.88
CA SER A 70 4.26 10.83 -1.16
C SER A 70 5.32 10.18 -0.27
N CYS A 71 4.99 9.77 0.95
CA CYS A 71 5.93 9.01 1.77
C CYS A 71 6.31 7.65 1.15
N HIS A 72 5.55 7.14 0.16
CA HIS A 72 5.70 5.81 -0.42
C HIS A 72 6.41 5.75 -1.78
N GLU A 73 7.03 6.85 -2.22
CA GLU A 73 7.82 6.88 -3.46
C GLU A 73 8.82 5.73 -3.56
N ARG A 74 9.61 5.47 -2.50
CA ARG A 74 10.51 4.32 -2.42
C ARG A 74 11.36 4.22 -3.71
N SER A 75 11.25 3.12 -4.47
CA SER A 75 11.98 2.91 -5.74
C SER A 75 11.29 3.49 -6.98
N ALA A 76 10.16 4.18 -6.84
CA ALA A 76 9.31 4.59 -7.95
C ALA A 76 10.07 5.42 -8.99
N TRP A 77 10.88 6.39 -8.58
CA TRP A 77 11.60 7.24 -9.53
C TRP A 77 12.72 6.52 -10.26
N ARG A 78 13.40 5.60 -9.59
CA ARG A 78 14.39 4.74 -10.23
C ARG A 78 13.71 3.84 -11.27
N TYR A 79 12.58 3.23 -10.92
CA TYR A 79 11.81 2.36 -11.81
C TYR A 79 11.14 3.11 -12.96
N ARG A 80 10.63 4.31 -12.73
CA ARG A 80 10.15 5.23 -13.77
C ARG A 80 11.22 5.45 -14.84
N ARG A 81 12.43 5.83 -14.44
CA ARG A 81 13.56 6.06 -15.36
C ARG A 81 14.01 4.77 -16.07
N GLN A 82 14.08 3.68 -15.32
CA GLN A 82 14.61 2.41 -15.82
C GLN A 82 13.66 1.75 -16.83
N PHE A 83 12.36 1.71 -16.52
CA PHE A 83 11.35 1.06 -17.36
C PHE A 83 10.66 2.01 -18.33
N LYS A 84 10.83 3.33 -18.15
CA LYS A 84 10.15 4.38 -18.94
C LYS A 84 8.63 4.26 -18.89
N VAL A 85 8.12 4.07 -17.67
CA VAL A 85 6.69 3.89 -17.35
C VAL A 85 6.18 5.08 -16.55
N PRO A 86 4.87 5.40 -16.61
CA PRO A 86 4.32 6.49 -15.83
C PRO A 86 4.25 6.18 -14.32
N VAL A 87 4.33 7.23 -13.51
CA VAL A 87 4.02 7.22 -12.08
C VAL A 87 2.74 8.01 -11.83
N HIS A 88 1.78 7.38 -11.15
CA HIS A 88 0.54 8.00 -10.70
C HIS A 88 0.62 8.28 -9.21
N ALA A 89 0.25 9.49 -8.79
CA ALA A 89 0.29 9.91 -7.39
C ALA A 89 -0.99 10.67 -6.97
N PRO A 90 -1.29 10.76 -5.67
CA PRO A 90 -2.48 11.46 -5.20
C PRO A 90 -2.45 12.95 -5.52
N ALA A 91 -3.54 13.49 -6.05
CA ALA A 91 -3.74 14.93 -6.17
C ALA A 91 -3.59 15.59 -4.80
N GLY A 92 -2.84 16.70 -4.75
CA GLY A 92 -2.56 17.44 -3.51
C GLY A 92 -1.45 16.86 -2.64
N ALA A 93 -0.86 15.71 -3.00
CA ALA A 93 0.36 15.25 -2.35
C ALA A 93 1.55 16.13 -2.72
N VAL A 94 2.46 16.33 -1.77
CA VAL A 94 3.62 17.21 -1.86
C VAL A 94 4.90 16.48 -1.45
N ASP A 95 6.04 17.16 -1.58
CA ASP A 95 7.37 16.69 -1.17
C ASP A 95 7.87 15.44 -1.89
N PHE A 96 7.51 15.30 -3.17
CA PHE A 96 8.09 14.28 -4.03
C PHE A 96 9.53 14.63 -4.46
N GLU A 97 10.39 13.62 -4.60
CA GLU A 97 11.74 13.76 -5.17
C GLU A 97 11.71 14.09 -6.68
N ALA A 98 10.62 13.75 -7.36
CA ALA A 98 10.38 14.09 -8.77
C ALA A 98 8.88 14.26 -9.05
N ASP A 99 8.54 14.96 -10.14
CA ASP A 99 7.14 15.17 -10.51
C ASP A 99 6.48 13.86 -11.00
N PRO A 100 5.31 13.49 -10.44
CA PRO A 100 4.45 12.44 -10.99
C PRO A 100 3.98 12.75 -12.41
N ASP A 101 3.79 11.71 -13.23
CA ASP A 101 3.26 11.85 -14.60
C ASP A 101 1.74 12.09 -14.60
N PHE A 102 1.04 11.51 -13.62
CA PHE A 102 -0.40 11.63 -13.47
C PHE A 102 -0.79 11.83 -12.01
N TRP A 103 -1.79 12.68 -11.82
CA TRP A 103 -2.41 12.95 -10.53
C TRP A 103 -3.80 12.32 -10.51
N TYR A 104 -4.15 11.63 -9.43
CA TYR A 104 -5.46 10.97 -9.28
C TYR A 104 -6.18 11.44 -8.01
N ASP A 105 -7.50 11.27 -7.98
CA ASP A 105 -8.37 11.61 -6.85
C ASP A 105 -9.28 10.42 -6.46
N GLN A 106 -10.15 10.63 -5.47
CA GLN A 106 -11.16 9.68 -5.01
C GLN A 106 -11.98 9.10 -6.18
N GLY A 107 -12.04 7.78 -6.24
CA GLY A 107 -12.86 7.03 -7.18
C GLY A 107 -12.25 6.86 -8.58
N ASP A 108 -11.07 7.43 -8.84
CA ASP A 108 -10.39 7.24 -10.12
C ASP A 108 -9.99 5.78 -10.33
N HIS A 109 -10.12 5.34 -11.58
CA HIS A 109 -9.63 4.05 -12.05
C HIS A 109 -8.20 4.19 -12.56
N LEU A 110 -7.27 3.53 -11.88
CA LEU A 110 -5.85 3.51 -12.20
C LEU A 110 -5.49 2.26 -13.01
N ALA A 111 -4.25 2.21 -13.49
CA ALA A 111 -3.70 1.02 -14.13
C ALA A 111 -3.90 -0.23 -13.26
N GLY A 112 -4.14 -1.38 -13.90
CA GLY A 112 -4.40 -2.64 -13.18
C GLY A 112 -5.80 -2.74 -12.59
N ASN A 113 -6.72 -1.86 -12.99
CA ASN A 113 -8.10 -1.77 -12.51
C ASN A 113 -8.19 -1.48 -10.99
N LEU A 114 -7.21 -0.76 -10.47
CA LEU A 114 -7.22 -0.27 -9.10
C LEU A 114 -8.13 0.95 -8.99
N ILE A 115 -8.96 1.00 -7.97
CA ILE A 115 -9.83 2.15 -7.65
C ILE A 115 -9.18 2.90 -6.49
N ALA A 116 -8.98 4.21 -6.65
CA ALA A 116 -8.46 5.07 -5.59
C ALA A 116 -9.52 5.34 -4.52
N ILE A 117 -9.20 5.05 -3.26
CA ILE A 117 -10.07 5.30 -2.10
C ILE A 117 -9.34 6.26 -1.16
N HIS A 118 -9.79 7.50 -1.10
CA HIS A 118 -9.30 8.52 -0.19
C HIS A 118 -9.43 8.02 1.24
N SER A 119 -8.30 7.95 1.91
CA SER A 119 -8.18 7.40 3.24
C SER A 119 -7.22 8.28 4.06
N PRO A 120 -7.61 9.54 4.31
CA PRO A 120 -6.77 10.53 4.95
C PRO A 120 -6.49 10.21 6.43
N GLY A 121 -5.50 10.91 6.94
CA GLY A 121 -5.14 10.95 8.35
C GLY A 121 -3.66 10.65 8.62
N PRO A 122 -2.94 9.77 7.87
CA PRO A 122 -1.49 9.83 7.89
C PRO A 122 -1.03 11.17 7.32
N THR A 123 -1.61 11.55 6.17
CA THR A 123 -1.63 12.89 5.59
C THR A 123 -3.01 13.16 4.96
N GLU A 124 -3.27 14.39 4.49
CA GLU A 124 -4.49 14.69 3.72
C GLU A 124 -4.56 13.91 2.41
N ALA A 125 -3.47 13.94 1.62
CA ALA A 125 -3.38 13.30 0.32
C ALA A 125 -2.90 11.84 0.46
N TYR A 126 -3.71 11.04 1.17
CA TYR A 126 -3.43 9.64 1.47
C TYR A 126 -4.56 8.74 0.97
N TYR A 127 -4.21 7.65 0.31
CA TYR A 127 -5.16 6.77 -0.36
C TYR A 127 -4.90 5.30 -0.06
N SER A 128 -5.96 4.53 -0.09
CA SER A 128 -5.93 3.09 -0.25
C SER A 128 -6.30 2.75 -1.69
N PHE A 129 -5.86 1.59 -2.17
CA PHE A 129 -6.32 1.07 -3.46
C PHE A 129 -7.25 -0.11 -3.26
N TYR A 130 -8.34 -0.12 -4.00
CA TYR A 130 -9.29 -1.23 -4.04
C TYR A 130 -9.26 -1.92 -5.39
N LEU A 131 -9.06 -3.24 -5.37
CA LEU A 131 -9.10 -4.10 -6.55
C LEU A 131 -10.37 -4.96 -6.48
N GLU A 132 -11.37 -4.63 -7.29
CA GLU A 132 -12.68 -5.29 -7.31
C GLU A 132 -12.69 -6.57 -8.17
N ARG A 133 -11.87 -7.56 -7.80
CA ARG A 133 -11.93 -8.91 -8.38
C ARG A 133 -11.57 -9.98 -7.35
N ASP A 134 -11.93 -11.22 -7.63
CA ASP A 134 -11.52 -12.38 -6.84
C ASP A 134 -11.86 -12.28 -5.34
N GLY A 135 -13.03 -11.70 -5.02
CA GLY A 135 -13.47 -11.45 -3.64
C GLY A 135 -12.99 -10.13 -3.04
N GLY A 136 -12.16 -9.37 -3.76
CA GLY A 136 -11.73 -8.02 -3.46
C GLY A 136 -10.46 -7.94 -2.59
N VAL A 137 -9.56 -7.04 -2.97
CA VAL A 137 -8.29 -6.76 -2.27
C VAL A 137 -8.20 -5.28 -1.97
N VAL A 138 -7.83 -4.92 -0.74
CA VAL A 138 -7.54 -3.54 -0.34
C VAL A 138 -6.06 -3.41 0.01
N PHE A 139 -5.37 -2.46 -0.60
CA PHE A 139 -4.02 -2.03 -0.26
C PHE A 139 -4.13 -0.78 0.62
N CYS A 140 -3.88 -0.90 1.91
CA CYS A 140 -4.19 0.17 2.88
C CYS A 140 -2.98 0.99 3.31
N GLY A 141 -1.81 0.78 2.70
CA GLY A 141 -0.58 1.45 3.08
C GLY A 141 -0.31 1.32 4.58
N ASP A 142 -0.25 2.47 5.24
CA ASP A 142 0.13 2.68 6.64
C ASP A 142 -1.08 2.99 7.52
N LEU A 143 -2.32 2.82 7.03
CA LEU A 143 -3.50 2.95 7.90
C LEU A 143 -3.49 1.89 9.00
N LEU A 144 -3.03 0.68 8.66
CA LEU A 144 -2.91 -0.46 9.54
C LEU A 144 -1.63 -1.22 9.21
N THR A 145 -1.06 -1.87 10.21
CA THR A 145 0.13 -2.71 10.10
C THR A 145 -0.16 -4.10 10.66
N ASN A 146 0.66 -5.09 10.30
CA ASN A 146 0.53 -6.47 10.76
C ASN A 146 1.88 -7.16 11.00
N TYR A 147 2.76 -6.52 11.77
CA TYR A 147 4.07 -7.08 12.12
C TYR A 147 4.18 -7.46 13.61
N VAL A 148 3.18 -7.15 14.44
CA VAL A 148 3.15 -7.51 15.87
C VAL A 148 2.11 -8.60 16.09
N ASP A 149 2.56 -9.78 16.54
CA ASP A 149 1.72 -10.94 16.92
C ASP A 149 0.68 -11.40 15.87
N GLY A 150 0.88 -11.07 14.59
CA GLY A 150 -0.06 -11.39 13.52
C GLY A 150 -1.42 -10.70 13.66
N ARG A 151 -1.46 -9.54 14.33
CA ARG A 151 -2.68 -8.77 14.58
C ARG A 151 -2.59 -7.40 13.92
N LEU A 152 -3.68 -6.99 13.27
CA LEU A 152 -3.81 -5.63 12.76
C LEU A 152 -3.73 -4.61 13.91
N ALA A 153 -2.88 -3.61 13.74
CA ALA A 153 -2.73 -2.48 14.63
C ALA A 153 -2.66 -1.18 13.83
N PHE A 154 -3.02 -0.07 14.46
CA PHE A 154 -2.77 1.25 13.88
C PHE A 154 -1.28 1.57 13.99
N VAL A 155 -0.77 2.33 13.03
CA VAL A 155 0.53 3.00 13.19
C VAL A 155 0.48 3.88 14.46
N PRO A 156 1.57 4.07 15.20
CA PRO A 156 1.61 4.99 16.33
C PRO A 156 1.18 6.41 15.94
N ASP A 157 0.47 7.09 16.84
CA ASP A 157 -0.12 8.42 16.60
C ASP A 157 0.92 9.49 16.22
N GLU A 158 2.16 9.38 16.72
CA GLU A 158 3.25 10.31 16.42
C GLU A 158 3.69 10.33 14.94
N TYR A 159 3.25 9.36 14.14
CA TYR A 159 3.51 9.29 12.70
C TYR A 159 2.30 9.69 11.85
N GLN A 160 1.31 10.35 12.45
CA GLN A 160 0.02 10.65 11.81
C GLN A 160 -0.31 12.14 11.98
N ASP A 161 -0.70 12.80 10.88
CA ASP A 161 -1.20 14.18 10.94
C ASP A 161 -2.53 14.28 11.71
N ASP A 162 -3.41 13.29 11.53
CA ASP A 162 -4.71 13.19 12.21
C ASP A 162 -5.05 11.72 12.55
N PRO A 163 -4.71 11.29 13.78
CA PRO A 163 -5.07 9.96 14.25
C PRO A 163 -6.58 9.70 14.25
N GLY A 164 -7.41 10.70 14.59
CA GLY A 164 -8.87 10.54 14.60
C GLY A 164 -9.39 10.13 13.23
N ARG A 165 -8.88 10.80 12.19
CA ARG A 165 -9.28 10.60 10.81
C ARG A 165 -8.82 9.28 10.21
N ILE A 166 -7.65 8.75 10.59
CA ILE A 166 -7.25 7.38 10.19
C ILE A 166 -8.30 6.35 10.61
N ARG A 167 -8.90 6.48 11.80
CA ARG A 167 -9.92 5.53 12.28
C ARG A 167 -11.22 5.66 11.49
N GLU A 168 -11.58 6.86 11.06
CA GLU A 168 -12.70 7.08 10.15
C GLU A 168 -12.42 6.46 8.78
N SER A 169 -11.23 6.67 8.22
CA SER A 169 -10.76 6.07 6.98
C SER A 169 -10.78 4.53 7.04
N VAL A 170 -10.27 3.93 8.12
CA VAL A 170 -10.31 2.48 8.32
C VAL A 170 -11.74 1.96 8.46
N ARG A 171 -12.64 2.69 9.13
CA ARG A 171 -14.07 2.32 9.16
C ARG A 171 -14.70 2.41 7.78
N HIS A 172 -14.33 3.40 6.98
CA HIS A 172 -14.85 3.56 5.62
C HIS A 172 -14.49 2.37 4.72
N LEU A 173 -13.27 1.81 4.86
CA LEU A 173 -12.86 0.62 4.12
C LEU A 173 -13.84 -0.56 4.31
N LEU A 174 -14.43 -0.74 5.50
CA LEU A 174 -15.38 -1.84 5.78
C LEU A 174 -16.62 -1.84 4.89
N SER A 175 -16.94 -0.70 4.24
CA SER A 175 -18.04 -0.60 3.28
C SER A 175 -17.75 -1.30 1.94
N LEU A 176 -16.47 -1.45 1.57
CA LEU A 176 -16.02 -2.10 0.33
C LEU A 176 -16.21 -3.62 0.41
N GLN A 177 -16.38 -4.32 -0.71
CA GLN A 177 -16.50 -5.78 -0.74
C GLN A 177 -15.12 -6.41 -0.96
N PHE A 178 -14.42 -6.75 0.12
CA PHE A 178 -13.08 -7.36 0.06
C PHE A 178 -12.89 -8.48 1.07
N GLN A 179 -11.99 -9.41 0.74
CA GLN A 179 -11.57 -10.52 1.59
C GLN A 179 -10.11 -10.37 2.06
N ALA A 180 -9.28 -9.70 1.27
CA ALA A 180 -7.86 -9.51 1.56
C ALA A 180 -7.50 -8.04 1.87
N LEU A 181 -6.64 -7.84 2.87
CA LEU A 181 -6.08 -6.54 3.25
C LEU A 181 -4.55 -6.61 3.23
N CYS A 182 -3.95 -5.67 2.51
CA CYS A 182 -2.52 -5.59 2.23
C CYS A 182 -1.93 -4.31 2.84
N PRO A 183 -1.35 -4.38 4.05
CA PRO A 183 -0.62 -3.26 4.64
C PRO A 183 0.79 -3.13 4.05
N ASN A 184 1.37 -1.94 4.13
CA ASN A 184 2.77 -1.70 3.72
C ASN A 184 3.79 -2.11 4.79
N HIS A 185 3.32 -2.55 5.96
CA HIS A 185 4.16 -3.03 7.04
C HIS A 185 3.53 -4.27 7.68
N GLY A 186 4.12 -5.44 7.42
CA GLY A 186 3.67 -6.70 7.99
C GLY A 186 2.89 -7.59 7.03
N ASN A 187 2.37 -8.71 7.55
CA ASN A 187 1.73 -9.72 6.69
C ASN A 187 0.33 -9.31 6.21
N PRO A 188 -0.03 -9.59 4.95
CA PRO A 188 -1.40 -9.39 4.49
C PRO A 188 -2.35 -10.35 5.23
N ILE A 189 -3.59 -9.89 5.44
CA ILE A 189 -4.67 -10.76 5.88
C ILE A 189 -5.38 -11.24 4.61
N THR A 190 -5.26 -12.52 4.27
CA THR A 190 -5.80 -13.10 3.02
C THR A 190 -7.21 -13.68 3.17
N SER A 191 -7.71 -13.79 4.41
CA SER A 191 -9.08 -14.18 4.73
C SER A 191 -9.51 -13.56 6.06
N GLY A 192 -10.80 -13.23 6.21
CA GLY A 192 -11.31 -12.62 7.45
C GLY A 192 -10.85 -11.17 7.69
N ALA A 193 -10.39 -10.46 6.65
CA ALA A 193 -9.81 -9.12 6.80
C ALA A 193 -10.75 -8.11 7.49
N LYS A 194 -12.06 -8.15 7.18
CA LYS A 194 -13.04 -7.28 7.83
C LYS A 194 -13.17 -7.52 9.32
N ASP A 195 -13.08 -8.78 9.77
CA ASP A 195 -13.15 -9.10 11.20
C ASP A 195 -11.88 -8.66 11.92
N ALA A 196 -10.71 -8.88 11.30
CA ALA A 196 -9.44 -8.37 11.80
C ALA A 196 -9.43 -6.83 11.96
N ILE A 197 -10.02 -6.09 11.00
CA ILE A 197 -10.17 -4.62 11.10
C ILE A 197 -11.08 -4.24 12.27
N ARG A 198 -12.22 -4.91 12.44
CA ARG A 198 -13.13 -4.64 13.57
C ARG A 198 -12.46 -4.89 14.91
N GLU A 199 -11.66 -5.94 15.01
CA GLU A 199 -10.86 -6.22 16.21
C GLU A 199 -9.81 -5.14 16.47
N ALA A 200 -9.10 -4.67 15.43
CA ALA A 200 -8.14 -3.58 15.55
C ALA A 200 -8.80 -2.29 16.05
N LEU A 201 -9.93 -1.90 15.45
CA LEU A 201 -10.73 -0.75 15.88
C LEU A 201 -11.20 -0.86 17.33
N LYS A 202 -11.62 -2.05 17.76
CA LYS A 202 -12.06 -2.30 19.15
C LYS A 202 -10.89 -2.15 20.13
N ARG A 203 -9.75 -2.81 19.85
CA ARG A 203 -8.55 -2.76 20.70
C ARG A 203 -8.04 -1.33 20.86
N ASP A 204 -7.96 -0.59 19.75
CA ASP A 204 -7.53 0.81 19.75
C ASP A 204 -8.46 1.69 20.60
N ALA A 205 -9.78 1.53 20.47
CA ALA A 205 -10.75 2.26 21.26
C ALA A 205 -10.66 1.94 22.76
N ASP A 206 -10.29 0.71 23.14
CA ASP A 206 -10.12 0.32 24.53
C ASP A 206 -8.81 0.87 25.12
N GLN A 207 -7.72 0.87 24.35
CA GLN A 207 -6.43 1.45 24.75
C GLN A 207 -6.52 2.96 25.00
N ARG A 208 -7.28 3.70 24.18
CA ARG A 208 -7.44 5.16 24.29
C ARG A 208 -8.30 5.63 25.47
N LYS A 209 -9.05 4.72 26.11
CA LYS A 209 -9.84 5.03 27.32
C LYS A 209 -9.05 4.89 28.61
N THR A 210 -7.85 4.32 28.53
CA THR A 210 -6.97 4.04 29.66
C THR A 210 -5.94 5.14 29.80
#